data_AF-A0A1G4S0U1-F1
#
_entry.id   AF-A0A1G4S0U1-F1
#
_cell.length_a   1.000
_cell.length_b   1.000
_cell.length_c   1.000
_cell.angle_alpha   90.00
_cell.angle_beta   90.00
_cell.angle_gamma   90.00
#
_symmetry.space_group_name_H-M   'P 1'
#
loop_
_entity.id
_entity.type
_entity.pdbx_description
1 polymer ?
#
loop_
_entity_poly.entity_id
_entity_poly.type
_entity_poly.pdbx_seq_one_letter_code
_entity_poly.pdbx_strand_id
1 'polypeptide(L)'
;MRTTVSTRLYDTAWVSVEGVEQPLQVQKDRRNPAAFIVGDYLYDIDGRPLPSQGVVPKILNLHSLQSAREAGLRINLDVGAAYPEPREFLS
;
A
#
# COMPACT_ATOMS: atom_id res chain seq x y z
N MET A 1 7.99 -9.29 -25.45
CA MET A 1 6.89 -8.46 -24.93
C MET A 1 7.12 -8.27 -23.44
N ARG A 2 7.56 -7.10 -22.98
CA ARG A 2 7.61 -6.81 -21.54
C ARG A 2 6.21 -6.42 -21.14
N THR A 3 5.50 -7.31 -20.44
CA THR A 3 4.26 -6.96 -19.76
C THR A 3 4.59 -5.82 -18.81
N THR A 4 4.15 -4.60 -19.13
CA THR A 4 4.02 -3.54 -18.14
C THR A 4 2.99 -4.05 -17.14
N VAL A 5 3.46 -4.72 -16.10
CA VAL A 5 2.62 -5.13 -14.97
C VAL A 5 2.07 -3.82 -14.42
N SER A 6 0.79 -3.56 -14.68
CA SER A 6 0.10 -2.39 -14.17
C SER A 6 -0.09 -2.62 -12.68
N THR A 7 0.91 -2.24 -11.91
CA THR A 7 0.95 -2.42 -10.46
C THR A 7 0.08 -1.35 -9.82
N ARG A 8 -1.24 -1.58 -9.82
CA ARG A 8 -2.15 -0.69 -9.09
C ARG A 8 -1.85 -0.76 -7.60
N LEU A 9 -1.65 0.40 -6.99
CA LEU A 9 -1.50 0.54 -5.56
C LEU A 9 -2.86 0.40 -4.88
N TYR A 10 -2.86 -0.32 -3.76
CA TYR A 10 -4.02 -0.49 -2.90
C TYR A 10 -3.62 -0.14 -1.48
N ASP A 11 -4.58 0.35 -0.70
CA ASP A 11 -4.37 0.61 0.72
C ASP A 11 -3.93 -0.69 1.41
N THR A 12 -2.97 -0.59 2.33
CA THR A 12 -2.35 -1.70 3.08
C THR A 12 -1.44 -2.63 2.28
N ALA A 13 -1.25 -2.42 0.97
CA ALA A 13 -0.26 -3.16 0.20
C ALA A 13 1.16 -2.86 0.69
N TRP A 14 2.10 -3.75 0.43
CA TRP A 14 3.52 -3.51 0.70
C TRP A 14 4.26 -3.39 -0.62
N VAL A 15 5.20 -2.45 -0.73
CA VAL A 15 5.97 -2.24 -1.96
C VAL A 15 7.46 -2.16 -1.67
N SER A 16 8.26 -2.80 -2.52
CA SER A 16 9.71 -2.64 -2.51
C SER A 16 10.06 -1.37 -3.29
N VAL A 17 10.87 -0.51 -2.69
CA VAL A 17 11.27 0.77 -3.25
C VAL A 17 12.76 0.75 -3.54
N GLU A 18 13.19 1.34 -4.66
CA GLU A 18 14.59 1.42 -5.04
C GLU A 18 15.42 2.12 -3.94
N GLY A 19 16.50 1.48 -3.51
CA GLY A 19 17.38 1.99 -2.45
C GLY A 19 16.86 1.77 -1.02
N VAL A 20 15.69 1.15 -0.84
CA VAL A 20 15.15 0.80 0.48
C VAL A 20 15.21 -0.72 0.66
N GLU A 21 15.92 -1.18 1.70
CA GLU A 21 16.10 -2.62 1.96
C GLU A 21 14.80 -3.32 2.37
N GLN A 22 13.95 -2.65 3.14
CA GLN A 22 12.70 -3.20 3.62
C GLN A 22 11.52 -2.71 2.77
N PRO A 23 10.55 -3.58 2.44
CA PRO A 23 9.31 -3.15 1.82
C PRO A 23 8.62 -2.10 2.70
N LEU A 24 7.93 -1.14 2.07
CA LEU A 24 7.19 -0.08 2.74
C LEU A 24 5.70 -0.29 2.56
N GLN A 25 4.92 -0.03 3.60
CA GLN A 25 3.47 -0.12 3.54
C GLN A 25 2.88 1.09 2.82
N VAL A 26 2.00 0.82 1.86
CA VAL A 26 1.19 1.79 1.14
C VAL A 26 0.04 2.24 2.04
N GLN A 27 -0.12 3.54 2.18
CA GLN A 27 -1.22 4.16 2.92
C GLN A 27 -1.93 5.16 2.01
N LYS A 28 -3.25 5.12 1.96
CA LYS A 28 -3.98 6.13 1.18
C LYS A 28 -3.90 7.51 1.86
N ASP A 29 -3.58 8.55 1.09
CA ASP A 29 -3.58 9.90 1.63
C ASP A 29 -5.02 10.37 1.92
N ARG A 30 -5.26 10.85 3.14
CA ARG A 30 -6.60 11.30 3.57
C ARG A 30 -7.01 12.64 2.98
N ARG A 31 -6.07 13.48 2.53
CA ARG A 31 -6.33 14.81 1.96
C ARG A 31 -6.50 14.75 0.45
N ASN A 32 -5.81 13.82 -0.21
CA ASN A 32 -5.86 13.57 -1.64
C ASN A 32 -6.15 12.09 -1.91
N PRO A 33 -7.41 11.71 -2.23
CA PRO A 33 -7.79 10.32 -2.43
C PRO A 33 -7.18 9.66 -3.67
N ALA A 34 -6.55 10.43 -4.56
CA ALA A 34 -5.80 9.93 -5.71
C ALA A 34 -4.33 9.62 -5.39
N ALA A 35 -3.84 10.01 -4.20
CA ALA A 35 -2.46 9.82 -3.80
C ALA A 35 -2.31 8.70 -2.76
N PHE A 36 -1.19 7.98 -2.87
CA PHE A 36 -0.78 6.91 -1.99
C PHE A 36 0.59 7.24 -1.40
N ILE A 37 0.67 7.22 -0.08
CA ILE A 37 1.86 7.46 0.72
C ILE A 37 2.62 6.14 0.85
N VAL A 38 3.91 6.17 0.55
CA VAL A 38 4.85 5.04 0.72
C VAL A 38 6.12 5.59 1.37
N GLY A 39 6.26 5.36 2.68
CA GLY A 39 7.27 6.06 3.48
C GLY A 39 7.00 7.57 3.48
N ASP A 40 7.97 8.35 3.01
CA ASP A 40 7.89 9.82 2.91
C ASP A 40 7.45 10.33 1.51
N TYR A 41 7.16 9.40 0.60
CA TYR A 41 6.90 9.70 -0.82
C TYR A 41 5.43 9.44 -1.19
N LEU A 42 4.96 10.16 -2.21
CA LEU A 42 3.61 10.14 -2.74
C LEU A 42 3.62 9.61 -4.17
N TYR A 43 2.75 8.64 -4.40
CA TYR A 43 2.56 8.00 -5.69
C TYR A 43 1.09 8.08 -6.10
N ASP A 44 0.85 8.08 -7.40
CA ASP A 44 -0.46 7.86 -7.99
C ASP A 44 -0.87 6.37 -7.89
N ILE A 45 -2.14 6.06 -8.17
CA ILE A 45 -2.66 4.68 -8.18
C ILE A 45 -1.84 3.73 -9.07
N ASP A 46 -1.22 4.23 -10.14
CA ASP A 46 -0.38 3.40 -11.02
C ASP A 46 1.07 3.25 -10.52
N GLY A 47 1.38 3.67 -9.29
CA GLY A 47 2.72 3.57 -8.70
C GLY A 47 3.73 4.58 -9.25
N ARG A 48 3.24 5.66 -9.87
CA ARG A 48 4.06 6.74 -10.44
C ARG A 48 4.26 7.86 -9.43
N PRO A 49 5.48 8.42 -9.30
CA PRO A 49 5.72 9.50 -8.35
C PRO A 49 4.93 10.76 -8.75
N LEU A 50 4.38 11.46 -7.76
CA LEU A 50 3.73 12.74 -8.01
C LEU A 50 4.76 13.84 -8.34
N PRO A 51 4.45 14.75 -9.28
CA PRO A 51 5.43 15.70 -9.84
C PRO A 51 5.97 16.74 -8.83
N SER A 52 5.32 16.89 -7.68
CA SER A 52 5.63 17.92 -6.68
C SER A 52 6.73 17.54 -5.68
N GLN A 53 7.33 16.35 -5.75
CA GLN A 53 8.22 15.81 -4.70
C GLN A 53 9.72 15.69 -5.04
N GLY A 54 10.14 16.11 -6.24
CA GLY A 54 11.55 16.04 -6.62
C GLY A 54 12.00 14.62 -7.00
N VAL A 55 13.17 14.19 -6.53
CA VAL A 55 13.69 12.84 -6.81
C VAL A 55 12.96 11.83 -5.94
N VAL A 56 12.05 11.08 -6.54
CA VAL A 56 11.27 10.04 -5.87
C VAL A 56 11.75 8.66 -6.35
N PRO A 57 12.07 7.73 -5.45
CA PRO A 57 12.54 6.40 -5.83
C PRO A 57 11.45 5.61 -6.56
N LYS A 58 11.85 4.62 -7.37
CA LYS A 58 10.89 3.80 -8.12
C LYS A 58 10.36 2.66 -7.26
N ILE A 59 9.08 2.37 -7.41
CA ILE A 59 8.50 1.12 -6.91
C ILE A 59 8.97 -0.02 -7.82
N LEU A 60 9.63 -1.01 -7.21
CA LEU A 60 10.21 -2.15 -7.91
C LEU A 60 9.23 -3.32 -7.96
N ASN A 61 8.58 -3.65 -6.84
CA ASN A 61 7.66 -4.76 -6.71
C ASN A 61 6.53 -4.41 -5.75
N LEU A 62 5.34 -4.96 -6.01
CA LEU A 62 4.22 -4.92 -5.09
C LEU A 62 4.00 -6.31 -4.49
N HIS A 63 3.99 -6.34 -3.17
CA HIS A 63 3.69 -7.51 -2.37
C HIS A 63 2.20 -7.48 -2.06
N SER A 64 1.50 -8.50 -2.54
CA SER A 64 0.13 -8.78 -2.11
C SER A 64 0.10 -9.04 -0.60
N LEU A 65 -1.07 -8.86 0.01
CA LEU A 65 -1.33 -9.13 1.42
C LEU A 65 -0.85 -10.53 1.85
N GLN A 66 -0.98 -11.52 0.95
CA GLN A 66 -0.48 -12.88 1.15
C GLN A 66 1.05 -12.94 1.18
N SER A 67 1.73 -12.40 0.17
CA SER A 67 3.20 -12.37 0.08
C SER A 67 3.84 -11.56 1.21
N ALA A 68 3.17 -10.49 1.67
CA ALA A 68 3.61 -9.72 2.82
C ALA A 68 3.57 -10.55 4.12
N ARG A 69 2.52 -11.38 4.32
CA ARG A 69 2.46 -12.32 5.45
C ARG A 69 3.53 -13.40 5.36
N GLU A 70 3.79 -13.93 4.17
CA GLU A 70 4.87 -14.91 3.93
C GLU A 70 6.26 -14.31 4.19
N ALA A 71 6.45 -13.02 3.90
CA ALA A 71 7.66 -12.27 4.21
C ALA A 71 7.76 -11.83 5.69
N GLY A 72 6.79 -12.18 6.54
CA GLY A 72 6.77 -11.80 7.95
C GLY A 72 6.44 -10.33 8.22
N LEU A 73 5.95 -9.58 7.23
CA LEU A 73 5.57 -8.19 7.37
C LEU A 73 4.25 -8.10 8.15
N ARG A 74 4.25 -7.30 9.23
CA ARG A 74 3.04 -7.08 10.04
C ARG A 74 2.11 -6.12 9.31
N ILE A 75 0.97 -6.63 8.87
CA ILE A 75 -0.11 -5.81 8.35
C ILE A 75 -0.90 -5.27 9.55
N ASN A 76 -0.75 -3.99 9.87
CA ASN A 76 -1.69 -3.30 10.76
C ASN A 76 -2.97 -3.00 9.99
N LEU A 77 -3.76 -4.04 9.71
CA LEU A 77 -5.13 -3.83 9.26
C LEU A 77 -5.88 -3.40 10.52
N ASP A 78 -6.33 -2.15 10.57
CA ASP A 78 -7.30 -1.71 11.58
C ASP A 78 -8.64 -2.41 11.28
N VAL A 79 -8.72 -3.69 11.65
CA VAL A 79 -9.92 -4.54 11.56
C VAL A 79 -11.00 -4.10 12.57
N GLY A 80 -10.74 -3.06 13.37
CA GLY A 80 -11.73 -2.50 14.30
C GLY A 80 -12.88 -1.74 13.64
N ALA A 81 -12.77 -1.34 12.37
CA ALA A 81 -13.78 -0.50 11.72
C ALA A 81 -14.73 -1.24 10.75
N ALA A 82 -14.46 -2.51 10.40
CA ALA A 82 -15.15 -3.19 9.30
C ALA A 82 -16.18 -4.27 9.71
N TYR A 83 -16.24 -4.66 10.99
CA TYR A 83 -17.25 -5.59 11.49
C TYR A 83 -17.81 -5.06 12.81
N PRO A 84 -19.05 -4.53 12.86
CA PRO A 84 -19.76 -4.54 14.12
C PRO A 84 -19.91 -6.01 14.53
N GLU A 85 -19.38 -6.34 15.70
CA GLU A 85 -19.60 -7.59 16.43
C GLU A 85 -21.02 -8.12 16.15
N PRO A 86 -21.22 -9.42 15.87
CA PRO A 86 -22.56 -9.96 15.74
C PRO A 86 -23.29 -9.70 17.07
N ARG A 87 -24.19 -8.72 17.08
CA ARG A 87 -25.07 -8.48 18.21
C ARG A 87 -25.85 -9.75 18.41
N GLU A 88 -25.56 -10.46 19.49
CA GLU A 88 -26.31 -11.63 19.90
C GLU A 88 -27.79 -11.21 19.94
N PHE A 89 -28.58 -11.75 19.01
CA PHE A 89 -30.03 -11.63 19.06
C PHE A 89 -30.48 -12.50 20.23
N LEU A 90 -30.53 -11.92 21.43
CA LEU A 90 -31.32 -12.50 22.51
C LEU A 90 -32.80 -12.41 22.11
N SER A 91 -33.40 -13.58 21.87
CA SER A 91 -34.85 -13.79 21.96
C SER A 91 -35.26 -14.05 23.40
#